data_AF-A0A959CMG2-F1
#
_entry.id   AF-A0A959CMG2-F1
#
_cell.length_a   1.000
_cell.length_b   1.000
_cell.length_c   1.000
_cell.angle_alpha   90.00
_cell.angle_beta   90.00
_cell.angle_gamma   90.00
#
_symmetry.space_group_name_H-M   'P 1'
#
loop_
_entity.id
_entity.type
_entity.pdbx_description
1 polymer ?
#
loop_
_entity_poly.entity_id
_entity_poly.type
_entity_poly.pdbx_seq_one_letter_code
_entity_poly.pdbx_strand_id
1 'polypeptide(L)'
;RCDEITTVRTDFNGRFEACFWRQIFEEKADLYFWVEYEIDGVPTTVYHPSIPCNTYWDYACGEEVHIRITDPRVPFGCHEPLPGEIAWIKTIGWGAPVSRIEQVPGASFVQQGRMVPTVGLTDYATGGLGHGLSNQKVRPFARSLRFIVQFGSGFPGGNVTHYRWSYRKTHNDKLVPASASEQAWAPLDDIPVSKAYTTEVTGPGGVTTFHTGHHQLGPFPIGSVNAYKIPPVSPKGPDVANDPTAEWDQNTATITVDSTSLKGDGLYEFKLEFFNSAGVRQNVADTVNQVSDPANLGQSQPAGSAFLLPASEDGFKPFRMKVRIDNQPSTAQIYSVLVDGKASSTECGFVQYDNKGISGVNFRFRASHPNDFATFGFNVVRGNSADPLSDADSSGMVGASTANYVLGADEVYRNTVSVATLLGTCPDKAAFAEHLHVNGLHTNGTSILDDFDASVLAAFALEPK
;
A
#
# COMPACT_ATOMS: atom_id res chain seq x y z
N ARG A 1 8.55 -21.18 25.99
CA ARG A 1 8.93 -19.97 26.76
C ARG A 1 10.33 -19.63 26.30
N CYS A 2 10.53 -18.43 25.76
CA CYS A 2 11.84 -17.95 25.33
C CYS A 2 12.32 -16.95 26.38
N ASP A 3 13.59 -17.03 26.73
CA ASP A 3 14.24 -16.01 27.54
C ASP A 3 15.06 -15.13 26.59
N GLU A 4 14.85 -13.81 26.64
CA GLU A 4 15.62 -12.87 25.82
C GLU A 4 17.07 -12.85 26.32
N ILE A 5 17.99 -13.25 25.44
CA ILE A 5 19.42 -13.32 25.78
C ILE A 5 20.10 -11.98 25.50
N THR A 6 19.76 -11.32 24.40
CA THR A 6 20.35 -10.04 23.99
C THR A 6 19.54 -9.40 22.86
N THR A 7 19.69 -8.09 22.71
CA THR A 7 19.20 -7.31 21.57
C THR A 7 20.40 -6.63 20.91
N VAL A 8 20.52 -6.77 19.59
CA VAL A 8 21.58 -6.15 18.78
C VAL A 8 20.97 -5.38 17.63
N ARG A 9 21.61 -4.27 17.25
CA ARG A 9 21.24 -3.53 16.04
C ARG A 9 22.00 -4.09 14.85
N THR A 10 21.31 -4.28 13.73
CA THR A 10 21.95 -4.61 12.47
C THR A 10 22.77 -3.43 11.96
N ASP A 11 23.85 -3.72 11.26
CA ASP A 11 24.54 -2.72 10.44
C ASP A 11 23.71 -2.35 9.20
N PHE A 12 24.23 -1.42 8.41
CA PHE A 12 23.62 -0.92 7.18
C PHE A 12 23.46 -1.98 6.06
N ASN A 13 24.11 -3.14 6.19
CA ASN A 13 23.98 -4.27 5.28
C ASN A 13 23.10 -5.39 5.86
N GLY A 14 22.45 -5.16 7.00
CA GLY A 14 21.63 -6.15 7.69
C GLY A 14 22.44 -7.19 8.45
N ARG A 15 23.75 -7.02 8.62
CA ARG A 15 24.59 -7.94 9.42
C ARG A 15 24.43 -7.60 10.89
N PHE A 16 24.49 -8.62 11.73
CA PHE A 16 24.48 -8.47 13.17
C PHE A 16 25.45 -9.48 13.78
N GLU A 17 26.00 -9.13 14.93
CA GLU A 17 26.83 -10.04 15.71
C GLU A 17 26.41 -9.93 17.17
N ALA A 18 26.25 -11.08 17.81
CA ALA A 18 25.90 -11.17 19.22
C ALA A 18 26.71 -12.30 19.86
N CYS A 19 27.45 -11.97 20.91
CA CYS A 19 28.17 -12.94 21.72
C CYS A 19 27.36 -13.25 22.98
N PHE A 20 27.12 -14.53 23.27
CA PHE A 20 26.52 -14.96 24.53
C PHE A 20 27.30 -16.13 25.12
N TRP A 21 27.25 -16.23 26.45
CA TRP A 21 27.96 -17.27 27.20
C TRP A 21 27.07 -18.51 27.31
N ARG A 22 27.54 -19.64 26.77
CA ARG A 22 26.91 -20.96 26.98
C ARG A 22 27.67 -21.76 28.02
N GLN A 23 26.99 -22.36 29.00
CA GLN A 23 27.64 -23.33 29.88
C GLN A 23 27.91 -24.64 29.13
N ILE A 24 29.07 -25.25 29.42
CA ILE A 24 29.68 -26.35 28.64
C ILE A 24 28.84 -27.66 28.68
N PHE A 25 27.82 -27.75 29.54
CA PHE A 25 27.07 -28.98 29.80
C PHE A 25 25.58 -28.96 29.38
N GLU A 26 25.11 -27.91 28.71
CA GLU A 26 23.73 -27.85 28.19
C GLU A 26 23.67 -28.28 26.72
N GLU A 27 22.59 -29.01 26.36
CA GLU A 27 22.23 -29.33 24.98
C GLU A 27 22.17 -28.05 24.13
N LYS A 28 22.38 -28.18 22.81
CA LYS A 28 22.48 -27.04 21.88
C LYS A 28 21.40 -25.99 22.15
N ALA A 29 21.79 -24.72 22.28
CA ALA A 29 20.84 -23.64 22.44
C ALA A 29 20.05 -23.43 21.13
N ASP A 30 18.73 -23.56 21.19
CA ASP A 30 17.84 -23.17 20.10
C ASP A 30 17.71 -21.65 20.07
N LEU A 31 18.31 -21.03 19.06
CA LEU A 31 18.24 -19.60 18.88
C LEU A 31 16.92 -19.22 18.22
N TYR A 32 16.20 -18.28 18.83
CA TYR A 32 14.99 -17.69 18.28
C TYR A 32 15.22 -16.20 18.07
N PHE A 33 14.83 -15.69 16.90
CA PHE A 33 15.04 -14.31 16.51
C PHE A 33 13.70 -13.66 16.19
N TRP A 34 13.53 -12.43 16.66
CA TRP A 34 12.58 -11.48 16.10
C TRP A 34 13.33 -10.25 15.61
N VAL A 35 12.72 -9.50 14.69
CA VAL A 35 13.29 -8.26 14.19
C VAL A 35 12.25 -7.16 14.30
N GLU A 36 12.70 -6.04 14.84
CA GLU A 36 11.97 -4.77 14.85
C GLU A 36 12.66 -3.80 13.89
N TYR A 37 11.87 -2.98 13.22
CA TYR A 37 12.34 -1.93 12.31
C TYR A 37 11.62 -0.63 12.65
N GLU A 38 12.33 0.48 12.53
CA GLU A 38 11.74 1.80 12.78
C GLU A 38 10.89 2.21 11.57
N ILE A 39 9.57 2.25 11.75
CA ILE A 39 8.60 2.66 10.74
C ILE A 39 7.89 3.90 11.28
N ASP A 40 7.98 5.01 10.54
CA ASP A 40 7.41 6.31 10.93
C ASP A 40 7.84 6.79 12.34
N GLY A 41 9.08 6.47 12.74
CA GLY A 41 9.64 6.83 14.05
C GLY A 41 9.23 5.92 15.21
N VAL A 42 8.55 4.80 14.93
CA VAL A 42 8.10 3.84 15.94
C VAL A 42 8.73 2.46 15.69
N PRO A 43 9.38 1.85 16.71
CA PRO A 43 9.84 0.47 16.62
C PRO A 43 8.65 -0.46 16.37
N THR A 44 8.65 -1.11 15.21
CA THR A 44 7.57 -2.00 14.77
C THR A 44 8.15 -3.37 14.50
N THR A 45 7.53 -4.41 15.04
CA THR A 45 7.92 -5.80 14.75
C THR A 45 7.63 -6.14 13.29
N VAL A 46 8.66 -6.56 12.56
CA VAL A 46 8.61 -6.87 11.11
C VAL A 46 8.96 -8.33 10.81
N TYR A 47 9.47 -9.06 11.79
CA TYR A 47 9.68 -10.49 11.70
C TYR A 47 9.52 -11.11 13.09
N HIS A 48 8.49 -11.95 13.26
CA HIS A 48 8.21 -12.63 14.52
C HIS A 48 7.54 -13.98 14.25
N PRO A 49 8.32 -15.00 13.83
CA PRO A 49 7.77 -16.29 13.46
C PRO A 49 7.13 -16.98 14.67
N SER A 50 5.96 -17.60 14.50
CA SER A 50 5.36 -18.38 15.59
C SER A 50 6.26 -19.55 16.00
N ILE A 51 6.17 -19.97 17.27
CA ILE A 51 6.95 -21.09 17.84
C ILE A 51 6.00 -22.29 18.07
N PRO A 52 5.95 -23.29 17.16
CA PRO A 52 5.22 -24.53 17.38
C PRO A 52 5.89 -25.40 18.46
N CYS A 53 5.11 -26.29 19.08
CA CYS A 53 5.63 -27.29 20.03
C CYS A 53 6.66 -28.22 19.36
N ASN A 54 7.76 -28.54 20.07
CA ASN A 54 8.86 -29.40 19.60
C ASN A 54 9.65 -28.85 18.40
N THR A 55 9.68 -27.53 18.22
CA THR A 55 10.55 -26.90 17.21
C THR A 55 11.95 -26.75 17.80
N TYR A 56 12.95 -27.28 17.09
CA TYR A 56 14.37 -27.10 17.35
C TYR A 56 14.95 -26.41 16.12
N TRP A 57 15.63 -25.28 16.32
CA TRP A 57 16.19 -24.49 15.21
C TRP A 57 17.61 -24.92 14.88
N ASP A 58 18.30 -25.59 15.82
CA ASP A 58 19.49 -26.40 15.56
C ASP A 58 20.59 -25.70 14.71
N TYR A 59 20.71 -24.37 14.82
CA TYR A 59 21.68 -23.60 14.04
C TYR A 59 23.10 -24.16 14.24
N ALA A 60 23.79 -24.40 13.12
CA ALA A 60 25.15 -24.90 13.16
C ALA A 60 26.09 -23.86 13.80
N CYS A 61 26.90 -24.31 14.75
CA CYS A 61 27.88 -23.43 15.40
C CYS A 61 28.92 -22.94 14.39
N GLY A 62 29.13 -21.62 14.31
CA GLY A 62 30.10 -20.99 13.41
C GLY A 62 29.58 -20.65 12.01
N GLU A 63 28.29 -20.91 11.72
CA GLU A 63 27.64 -20.52 10.46
C GLU A 63 26.84 -19.22 10.64
N GLU A 64 26.71 -18.45 9.57
CA GLU A 64 25.88 -17.24 9.56
C GLU A 64 24.38 -17.60 9.64
N VAL A 65 23.62 -16.85 10.46
CA VAL A 65 22.16 -16.96 10.50
C VAL A 65 21.57 -15.98 9.50
N HIS A 66 20.82 -16.50 8.52
CA HIS A 66 20.12 -15.67 7.54
C HIS A 66 18.64 -15.48 7.91
N ILE A 67 18.29 -14.24 8.27
CA ILE A 67 16.90 -13.84 8.52
C ILE A 67 16.38 -13.11 7.29
N ARG A 68 15.34 -13.67 6.65
CA ARG A 68 14.69 -13.02 5.51
C ARG A 68 13.48 -12.22 6.00
N ILE A 69 13.62 -10.90 6.00
CA ILE A 69 12.49 -10.00 6.22
C ILE A 69 11.61 -10.02 4.97
N THR A 70 10.33 -10.35 5.19
CA THR A 70 9.30 -10.37 4.13
C THR A 70 8.28 -9.26 4.30
N ASP A 71 8.39 -8.49 5.39
CA ASP A 71 7.54 -7.33 5.63
C ASP A 71 7.80 -6.27 4.55
N PRO A 72 6.80 -5.94 3.72
CA PRO A 72 6.98 -5.05 2.58
C PRO A 72 7.20 -3.59 2.99
N ARG A 73 7.07 -3.25 4.28
CA ARG A 73 7.34 -1.91 4.82
C ARG A 73 8.82 -1.67 5.09
N VAL A 74 9.64 -2.73 5.17
CA VAL A 74 11.08 -2.63 5.38
C VAL A 74 11.78 -2.42 4.03
N PRO A 75 12.53 -1.33 3.84
CA PRO A 75 13.22 -1.05 2.58
C PRO A 75 14.22 -2.14 2.19
N PHE A 76 14.26 -2.48 0.90
CA PHE A 76 15.30 -3.36 0.33
C PHE A 76 16.56 -2.56 -0.03
N GLY A 77 17.72 -2.91 0.52
CA GLY A 77 19.02 -2.57 -0.09
C GLY A 77 20.21 -2.46 0.86
N CYS A 78 21.37 -2.95 0.40
CA CYS A 78 22.68 -2.51 0.88
C CYS A 78 22.96 -1.10 0.32
N HIS A 79 23.69 -0.28 1.08
CA HIS A 79 23.87 1.16 0.88
C HIS A 79 24.85 1.55 -0.25
N GLU A 80 25.24 0.59 -1.10
CA GLU A 80 26.24 0.84 -2.13
C GLU A 80 25.66 1.65 -3.31
N PRO A 81 26.39 2.67 -3.80
CA PRO A 81 25.98 3.43 -4.98
C PRO A 81 25.88 2.54 -6.22
N LEU A 82 24.81 2.70 -6.99
CA LEU A 82 24.68 2.03 -8.29
C LEU A 82 25.66 2.67 -9.28
N PRO A 83 26.49 1.93 -10.02
CA PRO A 83 27.40 2.54 -10.98
C PRO A 83 26.65 3.10 -12.21
N GLY A 84 27.09 4.27 -12.69
CA GLY A 84 26.68 4.81 -14.00
C GLY A 84 25.54 5.82 -13.97
N GLU A 85 25.18 6.32 -15.17
CA GLU A 85 24.08 7.27 -15.39
C GLU A 85 22.73 6.56 -15.34
N ILE A 86 22.24 6.29 -14.14
CA ILE A 86 21.00 5.56 -13.90
C ILE A 86 20.08 6.40 -13.01
N ALA A 87 18.80 6.41 -13.34
CA ALA A 87 17.72 6.79 -12.44
C ALA A 87 16.79 5.58 -12.30
N TRP A 88 16.86 4.88 -11.18
CA TRP A 88 15.99 3.75 -10.88
C TRP A 88 14.75 4.25 -10.12
N ILE A 89 13.62 4.33 -10.82
CA ILE A 89 12.33 4.66 -10.25
C ILE A 89 11.77 3.39 -9.59
N LYS A 90 11.90 3.29 -8.27
CA LYS A 90 11.67 2.05 -7.51
C LYS A 90 10.21 1.89 -7.15
N THR A 91 9.69 2.79 -6.31
CA THR A 91 8.39 2.64 -5.66
C THR A 91 7.62 3.95 -5.58
N ILE A 92 6.30 3.83 -5.47
CA ILE A 92 5.47 4.84 -4.79
C ILE A 92 5.31 4.38 -3.34
N GLY A 93 5.51 5.28 -2.39
CA GLY A 93 5.72 4.92 -0.99
C GLY A 93 6.96 4.03 -0.85
N TRP A 94 7.02 3.22 0.20
CA TRP A 94 8.14 2.31 0.46
C TRP A 94 7.94 0.90 -0.07
N GLY A 95 6.71 0.55 -0.45
CA GLY A 95 6.33 -0.84 -0.71
C GLY A 95 5.73 -1.12 -2.09
N ALA A 96 5.13 -0.14 -2.79
CA ALA A 96 4.48 -0.38 -4.08
C ALA A 96 5.46 -0.18 -5.26
N PRO A 97 6.00 -1.25 -5.88
CA PRO A 97 6.97 -1.12 -6.96
C PRO A 97 6.32 -0.54 -8.20
N VAL A 98 6.98 0.41 -8.84
CA VAL A 98 6.45 1.07 -10.05
C VAL A 98 6.21 0.06 -11.18
N SER A 99 7.05 -0.97 -11.28
CA SER A 99 6.90 -2.05 -12.25
C SER A 99 5.71 -2.97 -12.01
N ARG A 100 5.09 -2.90 -10.83
CA ARG A 100 3.86 -3.63 -10.46
C ARG A 100 2.59 -2.78 -10.56
N ILE A 101 2.70 -1.53 -11.02
CA ILE A 101 1.55 -0.69 -11.37
C ILE A 101 1.16 -0.96 -12.82
N GLU A 102 -0.13 -1.22 -13.09
CA GLU A 102 -0.58 -1.49 -14.45
C GLU A 102 -0.41 -0.27 -15.36
N GLN A 103 0.35 -0.41 -16.44
CA GLN A 103 0.62 0.69 -17.37
C GLN A 103 -0.21 0.60 -18.66
N VAL A 104 -0.79 -0.56 -18.96
CA VAL A 104 -1.48 -0.82 -20.23
C VAL A 104 -2.92 -0.27 -20.17
N PRO A 105 -3.28 0.72 -21.02
CA PRO A 105 -4.66 1.15 -21.14
C PRO A 105 -5.57 0.00 -21.57
N GLY A 106 -6.74 -0.14 -20.95
CA GLY A 106 -7.70 -1.21 -21.26
C GLY A 106 -7.40 -2.56 -20.62
N ALA A 107 -6.28 -2.72 -19.90
CA ALA A 107 -6.04 -3.90 -19.08
C ALA A 107 -7.15 -4.06 -18.04
N SER A 108 -7.60 -5.30 -17.87
CA SER A 108 -8.68 -5.67 -16.95
C SER A 108 -8.62 -7.15 -16.59
N PHE A 109 -9.34 -7.52 -15.54
CA PHE A 109 -9.62 -8.92 -15.20
C PHE A 109 -11.10 -9.08 -14.86
N VAL A 110 -11.57 -10.31 -14.72
CA VAL A 110 -12.96 -10.61 -14.35
C VAL A 110 -13.04 -10.96 -12.87
N GLN A 111 -13.86 -10.24 -12.13
CA GLN A 111 -14.19 -10.49 -10.72
C GLN A 111 -15.69 -10.59 -10.55
N GLN A 112 -16.20 -11.69 -9.98
CA GLN A 112 -17.64 -11.91 -9.77
C GLN A 112 -18.50 -11.62 -11.02
N GLY A 113 -18.01 -12.05 -12.19
CA GLY A 113 -18.69 -11.85 -13.48
C GLY A 113 -18.59 -10.43 -14.06
N ARG A 114 -17.89 -9.52 -13.40
CA ARG A 114 -17.69 -8.13 -13.83
C ARG A 114 -16.25 -7.90 -14.30
N MET A 115 -16.09 -7.12 -15.36
CA MET A 115 -14.79 -6.64 -15.82
C MET A 115 -14.31 -5.48 -14.94
N VAL A 116 -13.12 -5.62 -14.35
CA VAL A 116 -12.48 -4.61 -13.49
C VAL A 116 -11.27 -4.04 -14.25
N PRO A 117 -11.30 -2.75 -14.66
CA PRO A 117 -10.17 -2.12 -15.31
C PRO A 117 -9.03 -1.88 -14.31
N THR A 118 -7.80 -2.19 -14.70
CA THR A 118 -6.65 -2.21 -13.79
C THR A 118 -5.64 -1.11 -14.01
N VAL A 119 -5.77 -0.32 -15.09
CA VAL A 119 -4.79 0.73 -15.43
C VAL A 119 -4.54 1.70 -14.26
N GLY A 120 -3.28 1.87 -13.90
CA GLY A 120 -2.80 2.69 -12.78
C GLY A 120 -2.98 2.08 -11.39
N LEU A 121 -3.58 0.89 -11.26
CA LEU A 121 -3.71 0.16 -9.98
C LEU A 121 -2.44 -0.66 -9.69
N THR A 122 -2.20 -0.90 -8.41
CA THR A 122 -1.08 -1.72 -7.90
C THR A 122 -1.55 -3.03 -7.26
N ASP A 123 -0.68 -4.03 -7.25
CA ASP A 123 -0.84 -5.29 -6.51
C ASP A 123 -0.24 -5.24 -5.09
N TYR A 124 0.17 -4.05 -4.63
CA TYR A 124 0.72 -3.83 -3.28
C TYR A 124 -0.18 -4.39 -2.17
N ALA A 125 0.38 -5.21 -1.28
CA ALA A 125 -0.34 -5.81 -0.15
C ALA A 125 -1.68 -6.48 -0.56
N THR A 126 -1.70 -7.15 -1.72
CA THR A 126 -2.87 -7.89 -2.20
C THR A 126 -2.77 -9.40 -1.96
N GLY A 127 -1.60 -9.94 -1.60
CA GLY A 127 -1.40 -11.39 -1.43
C GLY A 127 -2.33 -12.05 -0.41
N GLY A 128 -2.77 -11.31 0.62
CA GLY A 128 -3.75 -11.76 1.62
C GLY A 128 -5.21 -11.40 1.30
N LEU A 129 -5.48 -10.71 0.19
CA LEU A 129 -6.85 -10.43 -0.20
C LEU A 129 -7.53 -11.72 -0.64
N GLY A 130 -8.67 -12.03 -0.02
CA GLY A 130 -9.53 -13.15 -0.39
C GLY A 130 -10.24 -12.94 -1.72
N HIS A 131 -11.26 -13.76 -1.99
CA HIS A 131 -12.17 -13.61 -3.14
C HIS A 131 -11.51 -13.68 -4.53
N GLY A 132 -10.33 -14.30 -4.65
CA GLY A 132 -9.59 -14.37 -5.92
C GLY A 132 -8.84 -13.07 -6.27
N LEU A 133 -8.74 -12.12 -5.34
CA LEU A 133 -8.02 -10.86 -5.51
C LEU A 133 -6.53 -10.96 -5.16
N SER A 134 -6.07 -12.13 -4.73
CA SER A 134 -4.67 -12.35 -4.38
C SER A 134 -3.75 -12.07 -5.57
N ASN A 135 -2.78 -11.17 -5.37
CA ASN A 135 -1.83 -10.71 -6.40
C ASN A 135 -2.49 -10.00 -7.61
N GLN A 136 -3.74 -9.57 -7.49
CA GLN A 136 -4.41 -8.78 -8.52
C GLN A 136 -4.12 -7.29 -8.33
N LYS A 137 -3.99 -6.54 -9.42
CA LYS A 137 -3.82 -5.08 -9.37
C LYS A 137 -5.18 -4.41 -9.13
N VAL A 138 -5.53 -4.21 -7.87
CA VAL A 138 -6.86 -3.71 -7.47
C VAL A 138 -6.82 -2.46 -6.60
N ARG A 139 -5.63 -2.06 -6.12
CA ARG A 139 -5.52 -0.95 -5.19
C ARG A 139 -5.30 0.38 -5.91
N PRO A 140 -6.20 1.37 -5.74
CA PRO A 140 -5.92 2.74 -6.13
C PRO A 140 -4.99 3.40 -5.12
N PHE A 141 -4.32 4.47 -5.56
CA PHE A 141 -3.52 5.30 -4.68
C PHE A 141 -4.35 6.46 -4.10
N ALA A 142 -4.06 6.85 -2.85
CA ALA A 142 -4.76 7.93 -2.16
C ALA A 142 -3.84 8.67 -1.17
N ARG A 143 -4.33 9.79 -0.63
CA ARG A 143 -3.64 10.67 0.34
C ARG A 143 -2.31 11.22 -0.16
N SER A 144 -1.22 10.46 -0.02
CA SER A 144 0.14 10.91 -0.27
C SER A 144 0.86 9.97 -1.22
N LEU A 145 1.50 10.52 -2.26
CA LEU A 145 2.27 9.76 -3.24
C LEU A 145 3.75 10.15 -3.13
N ARG A 146 4.54 9.34 -2.43
CA ARG A 146 5.98 9.56 -2.26
C ARG A 146 6.76 8.79 -3.32
N PHE A 147 7.45 9.46 -4.23
CA PHE A 147 8.20 8.76 -5.30
C PHE A 147 9.64 8.51 -4.89
N ILE A 148 10.02 7.23 -4.83
CA ILE A 148 11.36 6.80 -4.45
C ILE A 148 12.18 6.50 -5.70
N VAL A 149 13.27 7.24 -5.86
CA VAL A 149 14.23 7.07 -6.96
C VAL A 149 15.63 6.89 -6.37
N GLN A 150 16.38 5.93 -6.89
CA GLN A 150 17.80 5.78 -6.61
C GLN A 150 18.59 6.25 -7.83
N PHE A 151 19.48 7.21 -7.62
CA PHE A 151 20.37 7.71 -8.68
C PHE A 151 21.69 6.94 -8.63
N GLY A 152 22.21 6.60 -9.80
CA GLY A 152 23.54 5.99 -9.92
C GLY A 152 24.65 7.04 -9.77
N SER A 153 25.88 6.56 -9.62
CA SER A 153 27.06 7.37 -9.37
C SER A 153 27.51 8.23 -10.55
N GLY A 154 26.91 8.04 -11.72
CA GLY A 154 27.01 8.97 -12.84
C GLY A 154 26.21 10.26 -12.63
N PHE A 155 25.32 10.32 -11.62
CA PHE A 155 24.55 11.51 -11.29
C PHE A 155 24.81 12.04 -9.86
N PRO A 156 24.77 13.38 -9.66
CA PRO A 156 24.81 14.40 -10.70
C PRO A 156 26.15 14.36 -11.46
N GLY A 157 26.12 14.54 -12.78
CA GLY A 157 27.29 14.37 -13.63
C GLY A 157 27.01 14.69 -15.10
N GLY A 158 28.07 14.99 -15.86
CA GLY A 158 27.95 15.46 -17.24
C GLY A 158 27.09 16.73 -17.34
N ASN A 159 26.04 16.67 -18.16
CA ASN A 159 25.06 17.76 -18.30
C ASN A 159 23.79 17.56 -17.45
N VAL A 160 23.69 16.53 -16.62
CA VAL A 160 22.49 16.23 -15.82
C VAL A 160 22.78 16.49 -14.34
N THR A 161 22.17 17.54 -13.80
CA THR A 161 22.37 17.97 -12.40
C THR A 161 21.06 18.13 -11.64
N HIS A 162 19.95 18.30 -12.36
CA HIS A 162 18.63 18.51 -11.78
C HIS A 162 17.59 17.60 -12.42
N TYR A 163 16.50 17.37 -11.69
CA TYR A 163 15.31 16.68 -12.16
C TYR A 163 14.05 17.49 -11.88
N ARG A 164 12.96 17.17 -12.57
CA ARG A 164 11.63 17.71 -12.29
C ARG A 164 10.56 16.67 -12.54
N TRP A 165 9.59 16.59 -11.64
CA TRP A 165 8.36 15.85 -11.87
C TRP A 165 7.28 16.76 -12.46
N SER A 166 6.46 16.21 -13.34
CA SER A 166 5.25 16.86 -13.84
C SER A 166 4.11 15.87 -13.86
N TYR A 167 2.87 16.35 -13.81
CA TYR A 167 1.70 15.50 -13.87
C TYR A 167 0.68 16.00 -14.89
N ARG A 168 -0.21 15.10 -15.30
CA ARG A 168 -1.46 15.46 -15.99
C ARG A 168 -2.55 14.47 -15.63
N LYS A 169 -3.80 14.91 -15.70
CA LYS A 169 -4.95 14.01 -15.58
C LYS A 169 -5.37 13.58 -16.96
N THR A 170 -5.40 12.27 -17.20
CA THR A 170 -5.78 11.71 -18.51
C THR A 170 -7.23 11.31 -18.56
N HIS A 171 -7.78 10.82 -17.44
CA HIS A 171 -9.17 10.39 -17.33
C HIS A 171 -9.73 10.73 -15.95
N ASN A 172 -11.04 10.89 -15.84
CA ASN A 172 -11.74 10.99 -14.56
C ASN A 172 -11.81 9.64 -13.82
N ASP A 173 -12.48 9.66 -12.66
CA ASP A 173 -12.75 8.50 -11.81
C ASP A 173 -13.49 7.38 -12.54
N LYS A 174 -14.33 7.69 -13.54
CA LYS A 174 -15.01 6.70 -14.40
C LYS A 174 -14.21 6.28 -15.64
N LEU A 175 -12.93 6.65 -15.73
CA LEU A 175 -12.07 6.40 -16.89
C LEU A 175 -12.60 7.02 -18.20
N VAL A 176 -13.35 8.11 -18.10
CA VAL A 176 -13.71 8.95 -19.25
C VAL A 176 -12.59 9.96 -19.46
N PRO A 177 -12.14 10.22 -20.71
CA PRO A 177 -11.05 11.17 -20.99
C PRO A 177 -11.29 12.54 -20.32
N ALA A 178 -10.25 13.07 -19.69
CA ALA A 178 -10.29 14.36 -19.00
C ALA A 178 -10.36 15.53 -20.01
N SER A 179 -10.64 16.74 -19.52
CA SER A 179 -10.65 17.93 -20.39
C SER A 179 -9.25 18.23 -20.96
N ALA A 180 -9.18 18.94 -22.09
CA ALA A 180 -7.90 19.32 -22.69
C ALA A 180 -6.98 20.10 -21.73
N SER A 181 -7.56 20.96 -20.88
CA SER A 181 -6.83 21.71 -19.84
C SER A 181 -6.29 20.84 -18.70
N GLU A 182 -6.90 19.69 -18.45
CA GLU A 182 -6.46 18.72 -17.45
C GLU A 182 -5.38 17.78 -17.99
N GLN A 183 -5.39 17.55 -19.30
CA GLN A 183 -4.39 16.75 -20.02
C GLN A 183 -3.09 17.52 -20.32
N ALA A 184 -3.05 18.83 -20.07
CA ALA A 184 -1.82 19.61 -20.14
C ALA A 184 -0.87 19.25 -18.98
N TRP A 185 0.41 19.09 -19.28
CA TRP A 185 1.44 18.84 -18.26
C TRP A 185 1.59 20.05 -17.33
N ALA A 186 1.40 19.82 -16.03
CA ALA A 186 1.66 20.78 -14.97
C ALA A 186 2.92 20.35 -14.20
N PRO A 187 3.88 21.25 -13.96
CA PRO A 187 5.05 20.93 -13.14
C PRO A 187 4.64 20.74 -11.67
N LEU A 188 5.35 19.85 -10.97
CA LEU A 188 5.35 19.75 -9.52
C LEU A 188 6.60 20.48 -9.03
N ASP A 189 6.52 21.80 -8.88
CA ASP A 189 7.69 22.65 -8.69
C ASP A 189 7.56 23.67 -7.56
N ASP A 190 6.60 23.43 -6.66
CA ASP A 190 6.30 24.22 -5.47
C ASP A 190 6.40 23.41 -4.16
N ILE A 191 6.71 22.11 -4.24
CA ILE A 191 6.81 21.20 -3.08
C ILE A 191 8.26 21.13 -2.60
N PRO A 192 8.60 21.60 -1.38
CA PRO A 192 9.95 21.49 -0.84
C PRO A 192 10.38 20.03 -0.67
N VAL A 193 11.60 19.72 -1.09
CA VAL A 193 12.20 18.38 -0.97
C VAL A 193 13.57 18.50 -0.33
N SER A 194 13.83 17.68 0.68
CA SER A 194 15.15 17.53 1.29
C SER A 194 15.50 16.05 1.47
N LYS A 195 16.79 15.75 1.50
CA LYS A 195 17.33 14.41 1.78
C LYS A 195 18.05 14.43 3.12
N ALA A 196 17.67 13.53 4.01
CA ALA A 196 18.32 13.40 5.32
C ALA A 196 19.69 12.72 5.18
N TYR A 197 20.61 13.08 6.06
CA TYR A 197 21.89 12.40 6.26
C TYR A 197 22.21 12.33 7.76
N THR A 198 23.07 11.41 8.16
CA THR A 198 23.51 11.21 9.55
C THR A 198 25.01 11.47 9.65
N THR A 199 25.45 12.14 10.73
CA THR A 199 26.86 12.36 11.06
C THR A 199 27.18 11.87 12.46
N GLU A 200 28.42 11.46 12.69
CA GLU A 200 28.93 11.15 14.03
C GLU A 200 29.43 12.42 14.73
N VAL A 201 29.09 12.57 16.00
CA VAL A 201 29.53 13.68 16.84
C VAL A 201 30.08 13.15 18.15
N THR A 202 31.36 13.40 18.40
CA THR A 202 32.02 13.04 19.66
C THR A 202 31.76 14.09 20.72
N GLY A 203 30.97 13.74 21.73
CA GLY A 203 30.63 14.62 22.85
C GLY A 203 31.68 14.62 23.97
N PRO A 204 31.46 15.45 25.02
CA PRO A 204 32.29 15.46 26.22
C PRO A 204 32.40 14.07 26.85
N GLY A 205 33.61 13.65 27.19
CA GLY A 205 33.87 12.30 27.75
C GLY A 205 34.11 11.21 26.71
N GLY A 206 34.18 11.54 25.42
CA GLY A 206 34.53 10.60 24.35
C GLY A 206 33.37 9.70 23.90
N VAL A 207 32.13 10.05 24.25
CA VAL A 207 30.93 9.33 23.82
C VAL A 207 30.54 9.79 22.41
N THR A 208 30.51 8.87 21.47
CA THR A 208 30.00 9.12 20.11
C THR A 208 28.47 9.13 20.12
N THR A 209 27.90 10.16 19.51
CA THR A 209 26.46 10.33 19.29
C THR A 209 26.19 10.57 17.81
N PHE A 210 24.94 10.41 17.37
CA PHE A 210 24.57 10.55 15.96
C PHE A 210 23.59 11.69 15.78
N HIS A 211 23.86 12.56 14.81
CA HIS A 211 23.01 13.72 14.50
C HIS A 211 22.42 13.56 13.09
N THR A 212 21.17 13.96 12.92
CA THR A 212 20.51 14.00 11.60
C THR A 212 20.52 15.42 11.05
N GLY A 213 21.04 15.58 9.83
CA GLY A 213 20.97 16.80 9.03
C GLY A 213 20.11 16.61 7.78
N HIS A 214 19.82 17.71 7.08
CA HIS A 214 19.00 17.70 5.87
C HIS A 214 19.63 18.55 4.76
N HIS A 215 19.78 17.96 3.58
CA HIS A 215 20.20 18.65 2.37
C HIS A 215 19.00 19.02 1.51
N GLN A 216 18.81 20.32 1.26
CA GLN A 216 17.71 20.81 0.43
C GLN A 216 17.95 20.47 -1.04
N LEU A 217 17.00 19.76 -1.65
CA LEU A 217 17.03 19.40 -3.07
C LEU A 217 16.26 20.40 -3.92
N GLY A 218 15.26 21.11 -3.39
CA GLY A 218 14.55 22.14 -4.13
C GLY A 218 13.11 22.33 -3.65
N PRO A 219 12.28 23.03 -4.41
CA PRO A 219 12.54 23.53 -5.77
C PRO A 219 13.54 24.70 -5.77
N PHE A 220 14.39 24.76 -6.80
CA PHE A 220 15.28 25.89 -7.07
C PHE A 220 15.03 26.45 -8.47
N PRO A 221 15.05 27.79 -8.63
CA PRO A 221 15.03 28.39 -9.95
C PRO A 221 16.37 28.14 -10.66
N ILE A 222 16.32 27.49 -11.82
CA ILE A 222 17.45 27.29 -12.73
C ILE A 222 17.06 27.78 -14.12
N GLY A 223 17.59 28.93 -14.54
CA GLY A 223 17.15 29.58 -15.77
C GLY A 223 15.67 29.96 -15.72
N SER A 224 14.86 29.39 -16.61
CA SER A 224 13.42 29.66 -16.72
C SER A 224 12.52 28.58 -16.09
N VAL A 225 13.09 27.62 -15.36
CA VAL A 225 12.34 26.51 -14.73
C VAL A 225 12.68 26.39 -13.25
N ASN A 226 11.73 25.90 -12.46
CA ASN A 226 12.00 25.42 -11.12
C ASN A 226 12.27 23.91 -11.18
N ALA A 227 13.34 23.44 -10.53
CA ALA A 227 13.74 22.04 -10.54
C ALA A 227 14.42 21.63 -9.23
N TYR A 228 14.68 20.34 -9.08
CA TYR A 228 15.30 19.75 -7.90
C TYR A 228 16.70 19.25 -8.21
N LYS A 229 17.66 19.50 -7.34
CA LYS A 229 19.01 18.93 -7.42
C LYS A 229 18.94 17.42 -7.30
N ILE A 230 19.67 16.72 -8.17
CA ILE A 230 19.98 15.31 -7.94
C ILE A 230 21.01 15.27 -6.79
N PRO A 231 20.75 14.53 -5.69
CA PRO A 231 21.71 14.44 -4.60
C PRO A 231 23.00 13.77 -5.11
N PRO A 232 24.18 14.21 -4.64
CA PRO A 232 25.42 13.48 -4.89
C PRO A 232 25.34 12.04 -4.37
N VAL A 233 26.33 11.23 -4.72
CA VAL A 233 26.43 9.86 -4.22
C VAL A 233 26.62 9.83 -2.70
N SER A 234 27.40 10.77 -2.17
CA SER A 234 27.77 10.83 -0.76
C SER A 234 27.54 12.25 -0.20
N PRO A 235 27.09 12.38 1.06
CA PRO A 235 26.87 13.68 1.68
C PRO A 235 28.14 14.34 2.25
N LYS A 236 29.31 13.69 2.13
CA LYS A 236 30.57 14.15 2.75
C LYS A 236 31.15 15.44 2.15
N GLY A 237 30.63 15.87 1.00
CA GLY A 237 31.12 17.05 0.28
C GLY A 237 30.78 18.38 0.98
N PRO A 238 31.52 19.46 0.65
CA PRO A 238 31.34 20.78 1.26
C PRO A 238 29.95 21.39 1.00
N ASP A 239 29.30 20.98 -0.10
CA ASP A 239 27.97 21.47 -0.50
C ASP A 239 26.82 20.77 0.23
N VAL A 240 27.11 19.75 1.05
CA VAL A 240 26.12 18.92 1.73
C VAL A 240 26.33 18.94 3.24
N ALA A 241 27.17 18.05 3.80
CA ALA A 241 27.42 17.97 5.24
C ALA A 241 28.81 18.52 5.62
N ASN A 242 29.76 18.51 4.68
CA ASN A 242 31.18 18.82 4.94
C ASN A 242 31.77 18.03 6.13
N ASP A 243 31.34 16.79 6.30
CA ASP A 243 31.73 15.91 7.40
C ASP A 243 32.10 14.53 6.84
N PRO A 244 33.30 13.98 7.14
CA PRO A 244 33.75 12.70 6.59
C PRO A 244 32.95 11.48 7.08
N THR A 245 32.21 11.63 8.18
CA THR A 245 31.34 10.60 8.76
C THR A 245 29.92 10.66 8.22
N ALA A 246 29.61 11.65 7.39
CA ALA A 246 28.26 11.82 6.84
C ALA A 246 27.88 10.65 5.94
N GLU A 247 26.72 10.06 6.18
CA GLU A 247 26.13 9.00 5.36
C GLU A 247 24.63 9.22 5.14
N TRP A 248 24.09 8.68 4.04
CA TRP A 248 22.65 8.67 3.78
C TRP A 248 22.21 7.39 3.06
N ASP A 249 20.90 7.13 3.09
CA ASP A 249 20.27 6.12 2.23
C ASP A 249 20.39 6.56 0.76
N GLN A 250 20.73 5.65 -0.16
CA GLN A 250 20.83 5.94 -1.59
C GLN A 250 19.46 6.17 -2.25
N ASN A 251 18.39 5.59 -1.69
CA ASN A 251 17.01 5.89 -2.05
C ASN A 251 16.70 7.36 -1.74
N THR A 252 16.09 8.04 -2.71
CA THR A 252 15.73 9.45 -2.60
C THR A 252 14.23 9.59 -2.77
N ALA A 253 13.57 10.15 -1.77
CA ALA A 253 12.22 10.64 -1.94
C ALA A 253 12.28 11.91 -2.79
N THR A 254 11.97 11.78 -4.08
CA THR A 254 12.15 12.85 -5.08
C THR A 254 10.99 13.83 -5.13
N ILE A 255 9.81 13.40 -4.69
CA ILE A 255 8.64 14.25 -4.51
C ILE A 255 7.65 13.53 -3.59
N THR A 256 6.83 14.28 -2.85
CA THR A 256 5.68 13.76 -2.11
C THR A 256 4.45 14.57 -2.51
N VAL A 257 3.55 13.96 -3.28
CA VAL A 257 2.36 14.63 -3.81
C VAL A 257 1.17 14.38 -2.89
N ASP A 258 0.52 15.44 -2.42
CA ASP A 258 -0.81 15.31 -1.82
C ASP A 258 -1.84 15.08 -2.93
N SER A 259 -2.34 13.86 -3.04
CA SER A 259 -3.30 13.48 -4.07
C SER A 259 -4.65 14.19 -3.93
N THR A 260 -5.00 14.72 -2.75
CA THR A 260 -6.23 15.48 -2.54
C THR A 260 -6.15 16.90 -3.10
N SER A 261 -4.93 17.42 -3.30
CA SER A 261 -4.67 18.71 -3.95
C SER A 261 -4.71 18.67 -5.48
N LEU A 262 -4.78 17.48 -6.07
CA LEU A 262 -4.88 17.30 -7.51
C LEU A 262 -6.29 17.64 -8.02
N LYS A 263 -6.48 17.61 -9.34
CA LYS A 263 -7.75 17.94 -10.02
C LYS A 263 -8.79 16.81 -9.87
N GLY A 264 -9.07 16.37 -8.64
CA GLY A 264 -9.99 15.30 -8.29
C GLY A 264 -9.52 13.90 -8.67
N ASP A 265 -10.35 12.90 -8.40
CA ASP A 265 -9.99 11.49 -8.64
C ASP A 265 -9.95 11.12 -10.12
N GLY A 266 -9.18 10.07 -10.46
CA GLY A 266 -9.05 9.60 -11.84
C GLY A 266 -7.72 8.94 -12.18
N LEU A 267 -7.42 8.88 -13.48
CA LEU A 267 -6.17 8.32 -13.98
C LEU A 267 -5.18 9.45 -14.30
N TYR A 268 -4.04 9.42 -13.64
CA TYR A 268 -2.98 10.40 -13.76
C TYR A 268 -1.75 9.81 -14.45
N GLU A 269 -0.99 10.68 -15.09
CA GLU A 269 0.36 10.38 -15.53
C GLU A 269 1.35 11.29 -14.81
N PHE A 270 2.48 10.72 -14.38
CA PHE A 270 3.61 11.43 -13.80
C PHE A 270 4.84 11.23 -14.68
N LYS A 271 5.55 12.32 -14.96
CA LYS A 271 6.69 12.38 -15.88
C LYS A 271 7.93 12.89 -15.16
N LEU A 272 9.06 12.20 -15.32
CA LEU A 272 10.36 12.61 -14.79
C LEU A 272 11.22 13.17 -15.93
N GLU A 273 11.73 14.39 -15.73
CA GLU A 273 12.59 15.10 -16.68
C GLU A 273 13.93 15.46 -16.05
N PHE A 274 15.00 15.51 -16.85
CA PHE A 274 16.35 15.89 -16.41
C PHE A 274 16.79 17.23 -17.01
N PHE A 275 17.58 17.99 -16.24
CA PHE A 275 18.06 19.33 -16.61
C PHE A 275 19.53 19.51 -16.23
N ASN A 276 20.19 20.42 -16.94
CA ASN A 276 21.50 20.95 -16.54
C ASN A 276 21.34 22.10 -15.53
N SER A 277 22.46 22.63 -15.04
CA SER A 277 22.45 23.73 -14.05
C SER A 277 21.93 25.07 -14.59
N ALA A 278 21.83 25.21 -15.92
CA ALA A 278 21.26 26.39 -16.59
C ALA A 278 19.75 26.25 -16.86
N GLY A 279 19.11 25.15 -16.45
CA GLY A 279 17.68 24.91 -16.71
C GLY A 279 17.37 24.39 -18.11
N VAL A 280 18.37 23.98 -18.89
CA VAL A 280 18.16 23.36 -20.20
C VAL A 280 17.85 21.88 -20.00
N ARG A 281 16.71 21.45 -20.56
CA ARG A 281 16.26 20.06 -20.53
C ARG A 281 17.25 19.16 -21.28
N GLN A 282 17.59 18.02 -20.68
CA GLN A 282 18.54 17.06 -21.22
C GLN A 282 17.82 15.84 -21.82
N ASN A 283 18.31 15.38 -22.97
CA ASN A 283 17.91 14.12 -23.57
C ASN A 283 18.83 13.01 -23.08
N VAL A 284 18.33 12.18 -22.17
CA VAL A 284 19.07 11.03 -21.64
C VAL A 284 18.83 9.80 -22.50
N ALA A 285 19.75 8.84 -22.49
CA ALA A 285 19.54 7.58 -23.19
C ALA A 285 18.37 6.78 -22.57
N ASP A 286 17.68 5.98 -23.39
CA ASP A 286 16.53 5.17 -22.93
C ASP A 286 16.89 4.22 -21.76
N THR A 287 18.16 3.81 -21.66
CA THR A 287 18.69 2.95 -20.58
C THR A 287 18.91 3.65 -19.24
N VAL A 288 18.86 4.99 -19.20
CA VAL A 288 19.03 5.78 -17.97
C VAL A 288 17.84 5.57 -17.05
N ASN A 289 16.62 5.59 -17.60
CA ASN A 289 15.41 5.36 -16.82
C ASN A 289 15.24 3.86 -16.57
N GLN A 290 15.25 3.46 -15.30
CA GLN A 290 15.10 2.07 -14.90
C GLN A 290 13.92 1.89 -13.95
N VAL A 291 13.34 0.70 -13.96
CA VAL A 291 12.31 0.24 -13.01
C VAL A 291 12.76 -1.10 -12.41
N SER A 292 12.16 -1.52 -11.30
CA SER A 292 12.46 -2.84 -10.74
C SER A 292 12.02 -3.97 -11.68
N ASP A 293 12.76 -5.06 -11.76
CA ASP A 293 12.30 -6.26 -12.44
C ASP A 293 11.08 -6.83 -11.68
N PRO A 294 9.90 -6.96 -12.33
CA PRO A 294 8.73 -7.57 -11.70
C PRO A 294 8.99 -8.97 -11.15
N ALA A 295 9.87 -9.76 -11.75
CA ALA A 295 10.21 -11.11 -11.30
C ALA A 295 11.19 -11.11 -10.12
N ASN A 296 12.05 -10.08 -10.02
CA ASN A 296 12.99 -9.89 -8.93
C ASN A 296 13.10 -8.41 -8.55
N LEU A 297 12.30 -7.98 -7.58
CA LEU A 297 12.18 -6.57 -7.20
C LEU A 297 13.49 -5.95 -6.69
N GLY A 298 14.48 -6.77 -6.33
CA GLY A 298 15.83 -6.33 -5.94
C GLY A 298 16.75 -6.00 -7.12
N GLN A 299 16.33 -6.27 -8.36
CA GLN A 299 17.08 -5.95 -9.57
C GLN A 299 16.40 -4.81 -10.33
N SER A 300 17.20 -3.94 -10.93
CA SER A 300 16.73 -2.93 -11.85
C SER A 300 16.83 -3.43 -13.29
N GLN A 301 16.00 -2.88 -14.16
CA GLN A 301 16.06 -3.09 -15.60
C GLN A 301 15.67 -1.80 -16.34
N PRO A 302 16.14 -1.59 -17.60
CA PRO A 302 15.68 -0.49 -18.42
C PRO A 302 14.15 -0.42 -18.51
N ALA A 303 13.61 0.79 -18.39
CA ALA A 303 12.18 1.02 -18.50
C ALA A 303 11.67 0.65 -19.90
N GLY A 304 10.67 -0.23 -19.97
CA GLY A 304 10.02 -0.58 -21.23
C GLY A 304 9.20 0.57 -21.81
N SER A 305 8.72 0.41 -23.05
CA SER A 305 7.95 1.46 -23.77
C SER A 305 6.68 1.92 -23.04
N ALA A 306 6.08 1.07 -22.19
CA ALA A 306 4.93 1.44 -21.37
C ALA A 306 5.27 2.54 -20.34
N PHE A 307 6.53 2.63 -19.93
CA PHE A 307 7.06 3.58 -18.95
C PHE A 307 7.79 4.77 -19.59
N LEU A 308 7.79 4.88 -20.91
CA LEU A 308 8.41 6.00 -21.62
C LEU A 308 7.32 6.76 -22.38
N LEU A 309 7.44 8.09 -22.44
CA LEU A 309 6.66 8.85 -23.42
C LEU A 309 7.25 8.67 -24.82
N PRO A 310 6.41 8.63 -25.86
CA PRO A 310 6.91 8.59 -27.22
C PRO A 310 7.51 9.95 -27.59
N ALA A 311 8.64 9.93 -28.31
CA ALA A 311 9.29 11.15 -28.80
C ALA A 311 8.40 12.00 -29.71
N SER A 312 7.39 11.40 -30.36
CA SER A 312 6.39 12.12 -31.15
C SER A 312 5.47 13.02 -30.32
N GLU A 313 5.35 12.77 -29.02
CA GLU A 313 4.51 13.54 -28.11
C GLU A 313 5.29 14.65 -27.40
N ASP A 314 6.52 14.35 -26.96
CA ASP A 314 7.26 15.20 -26.02
C ASP A 314 8.64 15.65 -26.54
N GLY A 315 9.02 15.22 -27.76
CA GLY A 315 10.32 15.49 -28.39
C GLY A 315 11.46 14.61 -27.86
N PHE A 316 11.37 14.17 -26.61
CA PHE A 316 12.25 13.19 -25.97
C PHE A 316 11.46 11.97 -25.47
N LYS A 317 12.15 11.02 -24.83
CA LYS A 317 11.54 9.86 -24.18
C LYS A 317 11.72 9.89 -22.66
N PRO A 318 11.15 10.88 -21.95
CA PRO A 318 11.19 10.90 -20.49
C PRO A 318 10.45 9.69 -19.91
N PHE A 319 10.82 9.32 -18.69
CA PHE A 319 10.05 8.36 -17.92
C PHE A 319 8.65 8.89 -17.66
N ARG A 320 7.65 8.01 -17.77
CA ARG A 320 6.25 8.26 -17.45
C ARG A 320 5.64 7.04 -16.78
N MET A 321 4.88 7.25 -15.71
CA MET A 321 4.02 6.21 -15.13
C MET A 321 2.58 6.68 -15.03
N LYS A 322 1.66 5.75 -15.24
CA LYS A 322 0.23 5.90 -14.97
C LYS A 322 -0.07 5.49 -13.53
N VAL A 323 -0.88 6.28 -12.84
CA VAL A 323 -1.28 6.05 -11.44
C VAL A 323 -2.78 6.34 -11.31
N ARG A 324 -3.52 5.39 -10.74
CA ARG A 324 -4.95 5.55 -10.47
C ARG A 324 -5.11 6.16 -9.09
N ILE A 325 -5.75 7.33 -9.04
CA ILE A 325 -5.98 8.08 -7.81
C ILE A 325 -7.46 8.03 -7.47
N ASP A 326 -7.76 7.70 -6.21
CA ASP A 326 -9.10 7.69 -5.64
C ASP A 326 -9.02 8.17 -4.19
N ASN A 327 -9.82 9.15 -3.80
CA ASN A 327 -9.90 9.66 -2.43
C ASN A 327 -11.35 9.62 -1.90
N GLN A 328 -12.19 8.73 -2.43
CA GLN A 328 -13.57 8.57 -1.99
C GLN A 328 -13.70 7.48 -0.92
N PRO A 329 -14.44 7.71 0.19
CA PRO A 329 -14.65 6.69 1.20
C PRO A 329 -15.68 5.64 0.77
N SER A 330 -15.64 4.49 1.43
CA SER A 330 -16.68 3.45 1.32
C SER A 330 -17.97 3.86 2.04
N THR A 331 -19.06 3.12 1.79
CA THR A 331 -20.36 3.30 2.47
C THR A 331 -20.90 1.95 2.92
N ALA A 332 -21.39 1.91 4.16
CA ALA A 332 -22.02 0.74 4.77
C ALA A 332 -23.37 1.13 5.36
N GLN A 333 -24.42 0.35 5.08
CA GLN A 333 -25.75 0.52 5.65
C GLN A 333 -26.46 -0.83 5.78
N ILE A 334 -27.07 -1.09 6.94
CA ILE A 334 -27.98 -2.22 7.14
C ILE A 334 -29.40 -1.67 7.23
N TYR A 335 -30.34 -2.31 6.54
CA TYR A 335 -31.76 -1.97 6.60
C TYR A 335 -32.47 -2.93 7.56
N SER A 336 -33.56 -2.49 8.18
CA SER A 336 -34.40 -3.36 8.99
C SER A 336 -34.80 -4.63 8.22
N VAL A 337 -34.59 -5.78 8.86
CA VAL A 337 -35.05 -7.08 8.36
C VAL A 337 -36.56 -7.06 8.16
N LEU A 338 -37.03 -7.75 7.12
CA LEU A 338 -38.47 -7.94 6.89
C LEU A 338 -38.85 -9.41 7.08
N VAL A 339 -39.85 -9.66 7.91
CA VAL A 339 -40.45 -10.98 8.11
C VAL A 339 -41.93 -10.89 7.79
N ASP A 340 -42.41 -11.74 6.88
CA ASP A 340 -43.81 -11.75 6.43
C ASP A 340 -44.32 -10.33 6.02
N GLY A 341 -43.44 -9.55 5.38
CA GLY A 341 -43.71 -8.18 4.93
C GLY A 341 -43.64 -7.10 6.01
N LYS A 342 -43.32 -7.44 7.26
CA LYS A 342 -43.23 -6.52 8.40
C LYS A 342 -41.76 -6.25 8.76
N ALA A 343 -41.41 -4.99 8.93
CA ALA A 343 -40.08 -4.61 9.40
C ALA A 343 -39.91 -4.85 10.89
N SER A 344 -38.68 -5.13 11.33
CA SER A 344 -38.34 -5.06 12.76
C SER A 344 -38.57 -3.67 13.33
N SER A 345 -39.01 -3.61 14.59
CA SER A 345 -39.10 -2.35 15.32
C SER A 345 -37.71 -1.71 15.42
N THR A 346 -37.58 -0.45 15.01
CA THR A 346 -36.31 0.29 15.10
C THR A 346 -35.87 0.58 16.53
N GLU A 347 -36.82 0.66 17.47
CA GLU A 347 -36.52 0.95 18.88
C GLU A 347 -36.33 -0.33 19.71
N CYS A 348 -37.11 -1.37 19.42
CA CYS A 348 -37.12 -2.59 20.24
C CYS A 348 -36.47 -3.80 19.58
N GLY A 349 -36.16 -3.75 18.28
CA GLY A 349 -35.48 -4.82 17.54
C GLY A 349 -36.32 -6.07 17.25
N PHE A 350 -37.51 -6.23 17.86
CA PHE A 350 -38.34 -7.42 17.63
C PHE A 350 -39.02 -7.39 16.26
N VAL A 351 -39.14 -8.58 15.66
CA VAL A 351 -39.96 -8.85 14.49
C VAL A 351 -40.65 -10.20 14.65
N GLN A 352 -41.96 -10.21 14.39
CA GLN A 352 -42.79 -11.40 14.57
C GLN A 352 -42.88 -12.22 13.28
N TYR A 353 -42.86 -13.55 13.40
CA TYR A 353 -43.14 -14.48 12.31
C TYR A 353 -44.46 -15.24 12.52
N ASP A 354 -45.16 -15.53 11.43
CA ASP A 354 -46.43 -16.26 11.48
C ASP A 354 -46.25 -17.79 11.54
N ASN A 355 -45.26 -18.36 10.84
CA ASN A 355 -44.98 -19.80 10.85
C ASN A 355 -43.49 -20.11 10.69
N LYS A 356 -42.88 -20.74 11.70
CA LYS A 356 -41.44 -21.10 11.71
C LYS A 356 -40.98 -21.86 10.46
N GLY A 357 -41.82 -22.75 9.91
CA GLY A 357 -41.46 -23.60 8.77
C GLY A 357 -41.68 -22.95 7.39
N ILE A 358 -42.31 -21.77 7.32
CA ILE A 358 -42.69 -21.13 6.05
C ILE A 358 -42.16 -19.69 5.97
N SER A 359 -42.18 -18.95 7.08
CA SER A 359 -41.76 -17.55 7.13
C SER A 359 -40.29 -17.39 6.76
N GLY A 360 -40.00 -16.35 5.99
CA GLY A 360 -38.66 -15.96 5.55
C GLY A 360 -38.25 -14.61 6.12
N VAL A 361 -36.99 -14.51 6.53
CA VAL A 361 -36.34 -13.28 6.97
C VAL A 361 -35.58 -12.69 5.80
N ASN A 362 -35.93 -11.47 5.41
CA ASN A 362 -35.33 -10.76 4.29
C ASN A 362 -34.25 -9.80 4.81
N PHE A 363 -33.01 -10.17 4.55
CA PHE A 363 -31.84 -9.36 4.84
C PHE A 363 -31.59 -8.38 3.71
N ARG A 364 -31.25 -7.14 4.07
CA ARG A 364 -30.95 -6.07 3.12
C ARG A 364 -29.85 -5.19 3.67
N PHE A 365 -28.83 -4.97 2.85
CA PHE A 365 -27.74 -4.05 3.19
C PHE A 365 -27.17 -3.38 1.94
N ARG A 366 -26.51 -2.24 2.12
CA ARG A 366 -25.71 -1.55 1.10
C ARG A 366 -24.25 -1.58 1.51
N ALA A 367 -23.43 -2.14 0.64
CA ALA A 367 -21.98 -2.13 0.71
C ALA A 367 -21.46 -1.58 -0.62
N SER A 368 -20.91 -0.37 -0.61
CA SER A 368 -20.56 0.34 -1.85
C SER A 368 -19.32 1.21 -1.69
N HIS A 369 -18.67 1.45 -2.81
CA HIS A 369 -17.63 2.46 -2.97
C HIS A 369 -17.85 3.13 -4.33
N PRO A 370 -17.72 4.46 -4.49
CA PRO A 370 -18.10 5.14 -5.72
C PRO A 370 -17.47 4.56 -7.00
N ASN A 371 -16.23 4.08 -6.91
CA ASN A 371 -15.50 3.43 -8.02
C ASN A 371 -15.25 1.93 -7.82
N ASP A 372 -15.98 1.31 -6.90
CA ASP A 372 -15.90 -0.12 -6.58
C ASP A 372 -14.53 -0.63 -6.07
N PHE A 373 -13.67 0.26 -5.59
CA PHE A 373 -12.41 -0.10 -4.91
C PHE A 373 -12.64 -0.49 -3.45
N ALA A 374 -13.53 -1.46 -3.21
CA ALA A 374 -13.79 -1.99 -1.88
C ALA A 374 -14.16 -3.48 -1.91
N THR A 375 -13.90 -4.16 -0.79
CA THR A 375 -14.51 -5.46 -0.47
C THR A 375 -15.44 -5.29 0.71
N PHE A 376 -16.33 -6.26 0.94
CA PHE A 376 -17.19 -6.25 2.11
C PHE A 376 -17.29 -7.64 2.75
N GLY A 377 -17.59 -7.65 4.04
CA GLY A 377 -18.01 -8.80 4.81
C GLY A 377 -19.28 -8.45 5.59
N PHE A 378 -20.33 -9.23 5.39
CA PHE A 378 -21.59 -9.18 6.11
C PHE A 378 -21.75 -10.48 6.90
N ASN A 379 -21.88 -10.36 8.23
CA ASN A 379 -22.01 -11.51 9.12
C ASN A 379 -23.25 -11.37 9.98
N VAL A 380 -23.96 -12.48 10.18
CA VAL A 380 -25.10 -12.58 11.09
C VAL A 380 -24.79 -13.61 12.16
N VAL A 381 -24.87 -13.19 13.42
CA VAL A 381 -24.57 -14.04 14.58
C VAL A 381 -25.82 -14.22 15.43
N ARG A 382 -26.11 -15.46 15.85
CA ARG A 382 -27.23 -15.78 16.74
C ARG A 382 -26.82 -15.73 18.21
N GLY A 383 -27.38 -14.81 18.98
CA GLY A 383 -27.08 -14.66 20.40
C GLY A 383 -25.57 -14.59 20.67
N ASN A 384 -25.11 -15.35 21.66
CA ASN A 384 -23.69 -15.46 21.99
C ASN A 384 -23.04 -16.71 21.38
N SER A 385 -23.64 -17.32 20.34
CA SER A 385 -23.03 -18.49 19.70
C SER A 385 -21.87 -18.08 18.82
N ALA A 386 -20.79 -18.87 18.85
CA ALA A 386 -19.69 -18.75 17.89
C ALA A 386 -20.04 -19.34 16.52
N ASP A 387 -21.25 -19.89 16.34
CA ASP A 387 -21.70 -20.49 15.09
C ASP A 387 -22.07 -19.38 14.08
N PRO A 388 -21.32 -19.22 12.97
CA PRO A 388 -21.72 -18.30 11.91
C PRO A 388 -22.96 -18.84 11.19
N LEU A 389 -23.89 -17.94 10.85
CA LEU A 389 -25.06 -18.30 10.06
C LEU A 389 -24.72 -18.19 8.58
N SER A 390 -24.03 -19.21 8.05
CA SER A 390 -23.52 -19.22 6.67
C SER A 390 -24.55 -18.90 5.59
N ASP A 391 -25.82 -19.24 5.81
CA ASP A 391 -26.93 -18.94 4.89
C ASP A 391 -27.30 -17.44 4.85
N ALA A 392 -26.98 -16.70 5.92
CA ALA A 392 -27.20 -15.27 6.06
C ALA A 392 -25.93 -14.43 5.87
N ASP A 393 -24.75 -15.06 5.90
CA ASP A 393 -23.46 -14.40 5.72
C ASP A 393 -23.14 -14.13 4.25
N SER A 394 -22.27 -13.16 4.00
CA SER A 394 -21.76 -12.86 2.68
C SER A 394 -20.46 -12.09 2.69
N SER A 395 -19.63 -12.27 1.66
CA SER A 395 -18.44 -11.44 1.45
C SER A 395 -18.02 -11.43 -0.01
N GLY A 396 -17.31 -10.39 -0.44
CA GLY A 396 -16.85 -10.24 -1.81
C GLY A 396 -16.37 -8.83 -2.13
N MET A 397 -16.06 -8.58 -3.40
CA MET A 397 -15.87 -7.23 -3.94
C MET A 397 -17.25 -6.55 -4.07
N VAL A 398 -17.30 -5.24 -3.82
CA VAL A 398 -18.53 -4.46 -4.03
C VAL A 398 -18.91 -4.39 -5.53
N GLY A 399 -20.16 -4.06 -5.82
CA GLY A 399 -20.63 -3.82 -7.19
C GLY A 399 -20.95 -5.09 -7.99
N ALA A 400 -21.06 -6.25 -7.35
CA ALA A 400 -21.53 -7.50 -7.96
C ALA A 400 -22.26 -8.38 -6.94
N SER A 401 -23.15 -9.26 -7.41
CA SER A 401 -23.80 -10.26 -6.55
C SER A 401 -22.79 -11.26 -5.98
N THR A 402 -23.16 -11.89 -4.86
CA THR A 402 -22.39 -12.95 -4.21
C THR A 402 -23.19 -14.27 -4.24
N ALA A 403 -22.68 -15.32 -3.60
CA ALA A 403 -23.36 -16.63 -3.59
C ALA A 403 -24.76 -16.56 -2.94
N ASN A 404 -24.89 -15.83 -1.83
CA ASN A 404 -26.13 -15.75 -1.04
C ASN A 404 -26.94 -14.48 -1.32
N TYR A 405 -26.30 -13.40 -1.79
CA TYR A 405 -26.96 -12.10 -1.94
C TYR A 405 -26.98 -11.65 -3.39
N VAL A 406 -28.17 -11.24 -3.83
CA VAL A 406 -28.38 -10.61 -5.14
C VAL A 406 -28.27 -9.10 -4.98
N LEU A 407 -27.39 -8.47 -5.76
CA LEU A 407 -27.27 -7.01 -5.84
C LEU A 407 -28.35 -6.45 -6.76
N GLY A 408 -29.24 -5.60 -6.21
CA GLY A 408 -30.25 -4.88 -6.99
C GLY A 408 -29.68 -3.65 -7.71
N ALA A 409 -30.43 -3.13 -8.67
CA ALA A 409 -30.08 -1.90 -9.41
C ALA A 409 -30.02 -0.64 -8.54
N ASP A 410 -30.54 -0.71 -7.31
CA ASP A 410 -30.50 0.34 -6.28
C ASP A 410 -29.29 0.21 -5.33
N GLU A 411 -28.32 -0.65 -5.69
CA GLU A 411 -27.11 -0.93 -4.94
C GLU A 411 -27.37 -1.54 -3.55
N VAL A 412 -28.47 -2.29 -3.41
CA VAL A 412 -28.82 -3.01 -2.18
C VAL A 412 -28.73 -4.52 -2.42
N TYR A 413 -27.96 -5.19 -1.58
CA TYR A 413 -27.84 -6.64 -1.51
C TYR A 413 -29.05 -7.23 -0.81
N ARG A 414 -29.62 -8.31 -1.35
CA ARG A 414 -30.82 -8.96 -0.81
C ARG A 414 -30.65 -10.47 -0.73
N ASN A 415 -31.08 -11.04 0.39
CA ASN A 415 -31.17 -12.47 0.63
C ASN A 415 -32.40 -12.77 1.49
N THR A 416 -32.98 -13.96 1.32
CA THR A 416 -34.09 -14.45 2.13
C THR A 416 -33.70 -15.79 2.75
N VAL A 417 -33.66 -15.85 4.08
CA VAL A 417 -33.32 -17.05 4.84
C VAL A 417 -34.54 -17.49 5.65
N SER A 418 -34.80 -18.80 5.74
CA SER A 418 -35.96 -19.30 6.49
C SER A 418 -35.81 -19.03 8.00
N VAL A 419 -36.94 -18.76 8.67
CA VAL A 419 -36.96 -18.63 10.14
C VAL A 419 -36.47 -19.92 10.81
N ALA A 420 -36.83 -21.09 10.27
CA ALA A 420 -36.35 -22.38 10.77
C ALA A 420 -34.81 -22.49 10.74
N THR A 421 -34.18 -22.08 9.63
CA THR A 421 -32.72 -22.06 9.48
C THR A 421 -32.07 -21.13 10.51
N LEU A 422 -32.57 -19.89 10.63
CA LEU A 422 -32.00 -18.91 11.57
C LEU A 422 -32.17 -19.33 13.03
N LEU A 423 -33.35 -19.84 13.42
CA LEU A 423 -33.58 -20.30 14.78
C LEU A 423 -32.80 -21.58 15.10
N GLY A 424 -32.58 -22.47 14.13
CA GLY A 424 -31.93 -23.75 14.37
C GLY A 424 -32.57 -24.52 15.52
N THR A 425 -31.78 -24.81 16.56
CA THR A 425 -32.24 -25.50 17.78
C THR A 425 -32.97 -24.61 18.78
N CYS A 426 -32.95 -23.27 18.61
CA CYS A 426 -33.74 -22.37 19.44
C CYS A 426 -35.24 -22.68 19.23
N PRO A 427 -36.02 -22.82 20.32
CA PRO A 427 -37.42 -23.27 20.24
C PRO A 427 -38.26 -22.29 19.42
N ASP A 428 -38.43 -21.07 19.92
CA ASP A 428 -39.34 -20.09 19.28
C ASP A 428 -38.73 -18.68 19.12
N LYS A 429 -37.68 -18.36 19.88
CA LYS A 429 -37.09 -17.01 19.90
C LYS A 429 -35.57 -17.06 19.84
N ALA A 430 -34.98 -16.08 19.16
CA ALA A 430 -33.55 -15.81 19.20
C ALA A 430 -33.29 -14.33 18.85
N ALA A 431 -32.20 -13.80 19.38
CA ALA A 431 -31.68 -12.49 19.00
C ALA A 431 -30.50 -12.67 18.04
N PHE A 432 -30.31 -11.70 17.15
CA PHE A 432 -29.30 -11.72 16.11
C PHE A 432 -28.59 -10.36 16.06
N ALA A 433 -27.29 -10.41 15.82
CA ALA A 433 -26.48 -9.24 15.48
C ALA A 433 -26.08 -9.34 14.01
N GLU A 434 -26.17 -8.21 13.31
CA GLU A 434 -25.75 -8.05 11.93
C GLU A 434 -24.55 -7.10 11.92
N HIS A 435 -23.43 -7.54 11.35
CA HIS A 435 -22.24 -6.72 11.20
C HIS A 435 -21.85 -6.62 9.74
N LEU A 436 -21.87 -5.40 9.21
CA LEU A 436 -21.35 -5.09 7.89
C LEU A 436 -20.06 -4.28 8.04
N HIS A 437 -19.00 -4.76 7.40
CA HIS A 437 -17.76 -4.04 7.23
C HIS A 437 -17.41 -3.97 5.75
N VAL A 438 -17.06 -2.79 5.27
CA VAL A 438 -16.67 -2.49 3.89
C VAL A 438 -15.25 -1.95 3.95
N ASN A 439 -14.30 -2.73 3.41
CA ASN A 439 -12.87 -2.40 3.41
C ASN A 439 -12.54 -1.65 2.11
N GLY A 440 -12.06 -0.41 2.22
CA GLY A 440 -11.47 0.31 1.10
C GLY A 440 -10.17 -0.36 0.64
N LEU A 441 -9.91 -0.35 -0.67
CA LEU A 441 -8.69 -0.96 -1.23
C LEU A 441 -7.52 0.03 -1.36
N HIS A 442 -7.69 1.26 -0.87
CA HIS A 442 -6.76 2.36 -1.05
C HIS A 442 -5.40 2.13 -0.38
N THR A 443 -4.35 2.69 -0.99
CA THR A 443 -2.99 2.67 -0.45
C THR A 443 -2.24 3.96 -0.77
N ASN A 444 -1.28 4.34 0.05
CA ASN A 444 -0.30 5.39 -0.29
C ASN A 444 1.03 4.78 -0.82
N GLY A 445 1.06 3.46 -1.03
CA GLY A 445 2.24 2.69 -1.42
C GLY A 445 3.16 2.30 -0.26
N THR A 446 2.88 2.75 0.96
CA THR A 446 3.57 2.34 2.21
C THR A 446 2.62 1.57 3.14
N SER A 447 1.35 1.96 3.21
CA SER A 447 0.33 1.34 4.03
C SER A 447 -0.97 1.16 3.24
N ILE A 448 -1.80 0.24 3.72
CA ILE A 448 -3.24 0.24 3.42
C ILE A 448 -3.87 1.39 4.23
N LEU A 449 -4.94 1.97 3.71
CA LEU A 449 -5.58 3.16 4.28
C LEU A 449 -6.98 2.80 4.80
N ASP A 450 -7.04 2.43 6.07
CA ASP A 450 -8.28 1.96 6.72
C ASP A 450 -9.27 3.12 6.98
N ASP A 451 -8.84 4.38 6.82
CA ASP A 451 -9.73 5.56 6.89
C ASP A 451 -10.73 5.65 5.74
N PHE A 452 -10.61 4.77 4.73
CA PHE A 452 -11.55 4.60 3.64
C PHE A 452 -12.60 3.51 3.90
N ASP A 453 -12.49 2.81 5.03
CA ASP A 453 -13.42 1.77 5.42
C ASP A 453 -14.74 2.36 5.95
N ALA A 454 -15.79 1.55 5.91
CA ALA A 454 -17.06 1.85 6.56
C ALA A 454 -17.57 0.61 7.29
N SER A 455 -18.19 0.81 8.45
CA SER A 455 -18.86 -0.28 9.17
C SER A 455 -20.17 0.17 9.77
N VAL A 456 -21.07 -0.78 9.96
CA VAL A 456 -22.35 -0.57 10.63
C VAL A 456 -22.77 -1.87 11.32
N LEU A 457 -23.40 -1.69 12.48
CA LEU A 457 -23.99 -2.77 13.27
C LEU A 457 -25.50 -2.57 13.34
N ALA A 458 -26.24 -3.67 13.25
CA ALA A 458 -27.67 -3.72 13.53
C ALA A 458 -27.98 -4.97 14.36
N ALA A 459 -29.19 -5.01 14.91
CA ALA A 459 -29.67 -6.17 15.64
C ALA A 459 -31.17 -6.33 15.49
N PHE A 460 -31.64 -7.57 15.57
CA PHE A 460 -33.06 -7.89 15.62
C PHE A 460 -33.31 -9.14 16.47
N ALA A 461 -34.55 -9.36 16.88
CA ALA A 461 -34.97 -10.57 17.56
C ALA A 461 -36.22 -11.15 16.89
N LEU A 462 -36.20 -12.46 16.64
CA LEU A 462 -37.35 -13.20 16.13
C LEU A 462 -38.22 -13.68 17.28
N GLU A 463 -39.53 -13.54 17.13
CA GLU A 463 -40.50 -14.19 18.01
C GLU A 463 -41.76 -14.63 17.25
N PRO A 464 -42.49 -15.64 17.74
CA PRO A 464 -43.80 -15.95 17.20
C PRO A 464 -44.78 -14.82 17.50
N LYS A 465 -45.78 -14.68 16.64
CA LYS A 465 -46.89 -13.75 16.82
C LYS A 465 -47.73 -14.01 18.08
#